data_AF-A0A2V8C629-F1
#
_entry.id   AF-A0A2V8C629-F1
#
_cell.length_a   1.000
_cell.length_b   1.000
_cell.length_c   1.000
_cell.angle_alpha   90.00
_cell.angle_beta   90.00
_cell.angle_gamma   90.00
#
_symmetry.space_group_name_H-M   'P 1'
#
loop_
_entity.id
_entity.type
_entity.pdbx_description
1 polymer ?
#
loop_
_entity_poly.entity_id
_entity_poly.type
_entity_poly.pdbx_seq_one_letter_code
_entity_poly.pdbx_strand_id
1 'polypeptide(L)'
;MYLARSPSPMDFRVFILRHLELLNALGFWTIRALFPRSLAASMDAYTNAAGELLTKPLSLSQTEELTWFLRQPQTPELDTSAADRGPDHARGPRVAFGP
;
A
#
# COMPACT_ATOMS: atom_id res chain seq x y z
N MET A 1 14.68 8.82 14.15
CA MET A 1 15.54 8.83 12.95
C MET A 1 16.79 8.00 13.26
N TYR A 2 17.36 7.28 12.29
CA TYR A 2 18.55 6.44 12.45
C TYR A 2 19.50 6.65 11.26
N LEU A 3 20.82 6.63 11.49
CA LEU A 3 21.84 6.71 10.43
C LEU A 3 22.55 5.35 10.29
N ALA A 4 22.53 4.78 9.09
CA ALA A 4 23.24 3.55 8.78
C ALA A 4 24.75 3.77 8.91
N ARG A 5 25.39 2.97 9.77
CA ARG A 5 26.84 3.03 10.06
C ARG A 5 27.59 1.82 9.52
N SER A 6 26.89 0.73 9.22
CA SER A 6 27.48 -0.49 8.69
C SER A 6 26.51 -1.21 7.75
N PRO A 7 27.01 -2.14 6.90
CA PRO A 7 26.14 -2.96 6.04
C PRO A 7 25.23 -3.91 6.83
N SER A 8 25.64 -4.29 8.05
CA SER A 8 24.86 -5.15 8.93
C SER A 8 23.77 -4.34 9.65
N PRO A 9 22.51 -4.83 9.72
CA PRO A 9 21.44 -4.11 10.44
C PRO A 9 21.46 -4.34 11.96
N MET A 10 22.50 -4.96 12.53
CA MET A 10 22.48 -5.39 13.94
C MET A 10 22.29 -4.22 14.91
N ASP A 11 23.04 -3.13 14.74
CA ASP A 11 22.88 -1.91 15.54
C ASP A 11 21.48 -1.29 15.42
N PHE A 12 20.90 -1.40 14.22
CA PHE A 12 19.55 -0.91 13.96
C PHE A 12 18.50 -1.76 14.66
N ARG A 13 18.68 -3.09 14.71
CA ARG A 13 17.82 -3.98 15.50
C ARG A 13 17.83 -3.61 16.98
N VAL A 14 19.02 -3.38 17.54
CA VAL A 14 19.17 -2.94 18.94
C VAL A 14 18.50 -1.58 19.16
N PHE A 15 18.66 -0.64 18.23
CA PHE A 15 17.98 0.65 18.27
C PHE A 15 16.45 0.49 18.33
N ILE A 16 15.86 -0.33 17.47
CA ILE A 16 14.41 -0.57 17.46
C ILE A 16 13.95 -1.16 18.79
N LEU A 17 14.58 -2.26 19.24
CA LEU A 17 14.19 -2.95 20.47
C LEU A 17 14.22 -2.02 21.69
N ARG A 18 15.24 -1.16 21.78
CA ARG A 18 15.37 -0.19 22.89
C ARG A 18 14.24 0.84 22.92
N HIS A 19 13.62 1.14 21.78
CA HIS A 19 12.56 2.14 21.69
C HIS A 19 11.17 1.52 21.46
N LEU A 20 11.06 0.19 21.46
CA LEU A 20 9.84 -0.51 21.08
C LEU A 20 8.67 -0.15 22.01
N GLU A 21 8.90 -0.01 23.31
CA GLU A 21 7.87 0.41 24.26
C GLU A 21 7.33 1.80 23.95
N LEU A 22 8.21 2.75 23.61
CA LEU A 22 7.81 4.10 23.20
C LEU A 22 7.02 4.06 21.89
N LEU A 23 7.47 3.28 20.91
CA LEU A 23 6.79 3.14 19.63
C LEU A 23 5.40 2.51 19.81
N ASN A 24 5.26 1.49 20.67
CA ASN A 24 3.97 0.87 20.95
C ASN A 24 3.00 1.80 21.69
N ALA A 25 3.50 2.75 22.48
CA ALA A 25 2.68 3.77 23.14
C ALA A 25 2.19 4.87 22.18
N LEU A 26 2.85 5.02 21.02
CA LEU A 26 2.46 5.99 19.98
C LEU A 26 1.48 5.32 19.01
N GLY A 27 0.27 5.88 18.89
CA GLY A 27 -0.76 5.32 17.98
C GLY A 27 -0.35 5.31 16.51
N PHE A 28 0.50 6.24 16.07
CA PHE A 28 1.09 6.26 14.74
C PHE A 28 2.48 6.87 14.79
N TRP A 29 3.42 6.27 14.06
CA TRP A 29 4.81 6.74 13.99
C TRP A 29 5.49 6.28 12.70
N THR A 30 6.63 6.89 12.40
CA THR A 30 7.47 6.50 11.26
C THR A 30 8.95 6.54 11.67
N ILE A 31 9.68 5.45 11.44
CA ILE A 31 11.13 5.42 11.62
C ILE A 31 11.79 5.75 10.29
N ARG A 32 12.51 6.88 10.23
CA ARG A 32 13.33 7.25 9.08
C ARG A 32 14.76 6.75 9.27
N ALA A 33 15.23 5.88 8.37
CA ALA A 33 16.61 5.45 8.27
C ALA A 33 17.32 6.18 7.12
N LEU A 34 18.47 6.79 7.41
CA LEU A 34 19.32 7.49 6.45
C LEU A 34 20.49 6.61 6.05
N PHE A 35 20.79 6.57 4.76
CA PHE A 35 21.86 5.76 4.19
C PHE A 35 22.89 6.65 3.50
N PRO A 36 24.15 6.65 3.97
CA PRO A 36 25.26 7.13 3.16
C PRO A 36 25.29 6.38 1.81
N ARG A 37 25.80 7.04 0.76
CA ARG A 37 25.80 6.46 -0.60
C ARG A 37 26.50 5.09 -0.67
N SER A 38 27.53 4.87 0.15
CA SER A 38 28.25 3.58 0.25
C SER A 38 27.41 2.44 0.84
N LEU A 39 26.33 2.74 1.56
CA LEU A 39 25.45 1.78 2.23
C LEU A 39 24.07 1.67 1.58
N ALA A 40 23.84 2.33 0.44
CA ALA A 40 22.55 2.29 -0.26
C ALA A 40 22.13 0.85 -0.63
N ALA A 41 23.09 -0.02 -0.98
CA ALA A 41 22.83 -1.42 -1.29
C ALA A 41 22.37 -2.26 -0.08
N SER A 42 22.53 -1.75 1.15
CA SER A 42 22.12 -2.45 2.37
C SER A 42 20.69 -2.11 2.80
N MET A 43 19.99 -1.24 2.06
CA MET A 43 18.66 -0.74 2.45
C MET A 43 17.65 -1.88 2.68
N ASP A 44 17.64 -2.90 1.81
CA ASP A 44 16.74 -4.05 1.93
C ASP A 44 16.98 -4.84 3.22
N ALA A 45 18.25 -5.00 3.63
CA ALA A 45 18.59 -5.69 4.87
C ALA A 45 18.04 -4.95 6.10
N TYR A 46 18.01 -3.61 6.06
CA TYR A 46 17.42 -2.79 7.11
C TYR A 46 15.89 -2.81 7.08
N THR A 47 15.28 -2.78 5.90
CA THR A 47 13.83 -2.94 5.73
C THR A 47 13.36 -4.29 6.27
N ASN A 48 14.06 -5.37 5.93
CA ASN A 48 13.76 -6.72 6.44
C ASN A 48 13.92 -6.79 7.96
N ALA A 49 15.01 -6.23 8.50
CA ALA A 49 15.23 -6.17 9.95
C ALA A 49 14.12 -5.39 10.69
N ALA A 50 13.64 -4.30 10.11
CA ALA A 50 12.49 -3.56 10.63
C ALA A 50 11.22 -4.41 10.58
N GLY A 51 10.96 -5.07 9.45
CA GLY A 51 9.82 -5.98 9.27
C GLY A 51 9.80 -7.07 10.35
N GLU A 52 10.91 -7.80 10.51
CA GLU A 52 11.08 -8.86 11.51
C GLU A 52 10.74 -8.41 12.94
N LEU A 53 11.10 -7.19 13.31
CA LEU A 53 10.94 -6.68 14.68
C LEU A 53 9.61 -5.97 14.93
N LEU A 54 9.05 -5.33 13.91
CA LEU A 54 7.91 -4.42 14.06
C LEU A 54 6.61 -5.01 13.53
N THR A 55 6.67 -6.00 12.63
CA THR A 55 5.46 -6.73 12.27
C THR A 55 5.08 -7.66 13.40
N LYS A 56 3.95 -7.36 14.05
CA LYS A 56 3.31 -8.33 14.94
C LYS A 56 2.72 -9.42 14.04
N PRO A 57 2.99 -10.71 14.31
CA PRO A 57 2.32 -11.77 13.57
C PRO A 57 0.82 -11.58 13.70
N LEU A 58 0.12 -11.54 12.56
CA LEU A 58 -1.33 -11.56 12.55
C LEU A 58 -1.79 -12.86 13.19
N SER A 59 -2.83 -12.82 14.03
CA SER A 59 -3.44 -14.06 14.45
C SER A 59 -4.02 -14.79 13.23
N LEU A 60 -4.17 -16.11 13.32
CA LEU A 60 -4.78 -16.90 12.26
C LEU A 60 -6.15 -16.33 11.86
N SER A 61 -6.96 -15.95 12.84
CA SER A 61 -8.27 -15.31 12.64
C SER A 61 -8.19 -13.98 11.88
N GLN A 62 -7.24 -13.11 12.21
CA GLN A 62 -7.04 -11.84 11.52
C GLN A 62 -6.57 -12.05 10.07
N THR A 63 -5.75 -13.09 9.85
CA THR A 63 -5.26 -13.45 8.52
C THR A 63 -6.39 -13.98 7.64
N GLU A 64 -7.25 -14.83 8.18
CA GLU A 64 -8.43 -15.36 7.48
C GLU A 64 -9.41 -14.24 7.11
N GLU A 65 -9.67 -13.31 8.03
CA GLU A 65 -10.55 -12.16 7.80
C GLU A 65 -10.00 -11.22 6.71
N LEU A 66 -8.72 -10.87 6.76
CA LEU A 66 -8.07 -10.07 5.71
C LEU A 66 -8.05 -10.79 4.36
N THR A 67 -7.82 -12.10 4.36
CA THR A 67 -7.85 -12.91 3.14
C THR A 67 -9.25 -12.93 2.51
N TRP A 68 -10.29 -13.07 3.35
CA TRP A 68 -11.67 -13.00 2.90
C TRP A 68 -12.01 -11.62 2.31
N PHE A 69 -11.63 -10.53 2.99
CA PHE A 69 -11.88 -9.16 2.54
C PHE A 69 -11.16 -8.84 1.22
N LEU A 70 -9.87 -9.18 1.09
CA LEU A 70 -9.09 -8.94 -0.13
C LEU A 70 -9.52 -9.81 -1.31
N ARG A 71 -10.15 -10.96 -1.03
CA ARG A 71 -10.71 -11.86 -2.06
C ARG A 71 -12.05 -11.36 -2.60
N GLN A 72 -12.71 -10.40 -1.94
CA GLN A 72 -13.96 -9.87 -2.46
C GLN A 72 -13.71 -9.22 -3.84
N PRO A 73 -14.36 -9.70 -4.91
CA PRO A 73 -14.32 -9.00 -6.18
C PRO A 73 -14.87 -7.60 -5.91
N GLN A 74 -14.07 -6.57 -6.18
CA GLN A 74 -14.61 -5.23 -6.26
C GLN A 74 -15.67 -5.29 -7.34
N THR A 75 -16.93 -5.27 -6.93
CA THR A 75 -18.02 -5.08 -7.87
C THR A 75 -17.85 -3.62 -8.25
N PRO A 76 -17.39 -3.30 -9.48
CA PRO A 76 -17.43 -1.92 -9.90
C PRO A 76 -18.92 -1.56 -9.80
N GLU A 77 -19.24 -0.64 -8.91
CA GLU A 77 -20.53 0.02 -8.88
C GLU A 77 -20.58 0.82 -10.19
N LEU A 78 -20.92 0.11 -11.27
CA LEU A 78 -21.16 0.69 -12.57
C LEU A 78 -22.42 1.51 -12.38
N ASP A 79 -22.20 2.82 -12.31
CA ASP A 79 -23.20 3.86 -12.32
C ASP A 79 -24.48 3.39 -13.00
N THR A 80 -25.51 3.18 -12.18
CA THR A 80 -26.89 3.13 -12.64
C THR A 80 -27.25 4.57 -13.06
N SER A 81 -26.70 5.00 -14.20
CA SER A 81 -26.98 6.31 -14.81
C SER A 81 -26.73 6.30 -16.33
N ALA A 82 -27.00 5.16 -16.97
CA ALA A 82 -27.04 5.07 -18.43
C ALA A 82 -28.26 4.27 -18.93
N ALA A 83 -29.31 4.16 -18.12
CA ALA A 83 -30.55 3.46 -18.48
C ALA A 83 -31.79 4.39 -18.52
N ASP A 84 -31.60 5.71 -18.63
CA ASP A 84 -32.70 6.67 -18.84
C ASP A 84 -32.45 7.62 -20.02
N ARG A 85 -32.23 7.05 -21.20
CA ARG A 85 -32.55 7.76 -22.44
C ARG A 85 -33.18 6.77 -23.42
N GLY A 86 -34.50 6.83 -23.49
CA GLY A 86 -35.35 5.94 -24.28
C GLY A 86 -35.09 5.98 -25.79
N PRO A 87 -35.72 5.07 -26.55
CA PRO A 87 -35.43 4.85 -27.96
C PRO A 87 -36.10 5.94 -28.81
N ASP A 88 -35.30 6.76 -29.49
CA ASP A 88 -35.80 7.68 -30.52
C ASP A 88 -35.48 7.16 -31.93
N HIS A 89 -36.46 7.38 -32.80
CA HIS A 89 -36.72 6.70 -34.06
C HIS A 89 -35.63 6.78 -35.13
N ALA A 90 -35.61 5.74 -35.96
CA ALA A 90 -34.96 5.70 -37.25
C ALA A 90 -35.34 6.90 -38.15
N ARG A 91 -34.33 7.56 -38.72
CA ARG A 91 -34.48 8.30 -39.99
C ARG A 91 -33.16 8.24 -40.76
N GLY A 92 -33.19 7.57 -41.90
CA GLY A 92 -32.04 7.29 -42.77
C GLY A 92 -31.38 8.54 -43.38
N PRO A 93 -30.32 8.36 -44.18
CA PRO A 93 -29.46 9.45 -44.62
C PRO A 93 -30.17 10.33 -45.65
N ARG A 94 -30.22 11.64 -45.41
CA ARG A 94 -30.56 12.64 -46.43
C ARG A 94 -29.28 13.30 -46.91
N VAL A 95 -28.76 12.79 -48.02
CA VAL A 95 -27.89 13.55 -48.93
C VAL A 95 -28.72 14.68 -49.54
N ALA A 96 -28.21 15.91 -49.47
CA ALA A 96 -28.72 17.04 -50.22
C ALA A 96 -27.54 17.79 -50.85
N PHE A 97 -27.59 17.92 -52.17
CA PHE A 97 -26.68 18.70 -53.01
C PHE A 97 -27.22 20.12 -53.22
N GLY A 98 -26.29 21.08 -53.36
CA GLY A 98 -26.43 22.30 -54.18
C GLY A 98 -26.28 23.64 -53.43
N PRO A 99 -26.01 24.75 -54.15
CA PRO A 99 -25.55 24.89 -55.54
C PRO A 99 -24.01 24.91 -55.69
#